data_AF-A0A7V2SUT0-F1
#
_entry.id   AF-A0A7V2SUT0-F1
#
_cell.length_a   1.000
_cell.length_b   1.000
_cell.length_c   1.000
_cell.angle_alpha   90.00
_cell.angle_beta   90.00
_cell.angle_gamma   90.00
#
_symmetry.space_group_name_H-M   'P 1'
#
loop_
_entity.id
_entity.type
_entity.pdbx_description
1 polymer ?
#
loop_
_entity_poly.entity_id
_entity_poly.type
_entity_poly.pdbx_seq_one_letter_code
_entity_poly.pdbx_strand_id
1 'polypeptide(L)'
;PRLYEACKRIEEVAPGIRCPVGQARITPGFDLPARYVIHTVGPRYRIDKDPERLLAMAYENSLKIAKELGLRSIAFPAISCGAYGYPMEDAAKIALSVCMKPCYKDLEIYFYLFSDNARRVWERIYNECTLEGKGKCSSH
;
A
#
# COMPACT_ATOMS: atom_id res chain seq x y z
N PRO A 1 21.83 5.10 -11.56
CA PRO A 1 21.08 5.49 -10.34
C PRO A 1 21.07 4.33 -9.31
N ARG A 2 21.48 4.59 -8.06
CA ARG A 2 21.76 3.54 -7.04
C ARG A 2 20.56 2.67 -6.67
N LEU A 3 19.37 3.27 -6.62
CA LEU A 3 18.11 2.55 -6.33
C LEU A 3 17.78 1.50 -7.40
N TYR A 4 17.95 1.86 -8.69
CA TYR A 4 17.70 0.94 -9.80
C TYR A 4 18.65 -0.27 -9.78
N GLU A 5 19.93 -0.04 -9.47
CA GLU A 5 20.91 -1.12 -9.31
C GLU A 5 20.58 -2.03 -8.12
N ALA A 6 20.07 -1.46 -7.02
CA ALA A 6 19.62 -2.25 -5.88
C ALA A 6 18.42 -3.14 -6.24
N CYS A 7 17.47 -2.65 -7.04
CA CYS A 7 16.35 -3.45 -7.52
C CYS A 7 16.82 -4.63 -8.39
N LYS A 8 17.84 -4.44 -9.25
CA LYS A 8 18.38 -5.53 -10.08
C LYS A 8 19.01 -6.66 -9.27
N ARG A 9 19.57 -6.33 -8.09
CA ARG A 9 20.20 -7.28 -7.17
C ARG A 9 19.18 -8.09 -6.34
N ILE A 10 17.90 -7.73 -6.36
CA ILE A 10 16.85 -8.58 -5.78
C ILE A 10 16.79 -9.86 -6.60
N GLU A 11 16.85 -11.00 -5.91
CA GLU A 11 16.80 -12.32 -6.54
C GLU A 11 15.50 -12.52 -7.32
N GLU A 12 15.63 -13.17 -8.47
CA GLU A 12 14.49 -13.60 -9.26
C GLU A 12 13.83 -14.81 -8.60
N VAL A 13 12.51 -14.73 -8.40
CA VAL A 13 11.70 -15.85 -7.91
C VAL A 13 11.14 -16.69 -9.05
N ALA A 14 11.19 -16.16 -10.27
CA ALA A 14 10.87 -16.81 -11.54
C ALA A 14 11.55 -16.00 -12.66
N PRO A 15 11.75 -16.56 -13.87
CA PRO A 15 12.42 -15.87 -14.97
C PRO A 15 11.83 -14.47 -15.23
N GLY A 16 12.62 -13.42 -15.00
CA GLY A 16 12.22 -12.02 -15.18
C GLY A 16 11.33 -11.44 -14.08
N ILE A 17 11.01 -12.20 -13.02
CA ILE A 17 10.13 -11.79 -11.92
C ILE A 17 10.91 -11.72 -10.62
N ARG A 18 11.07 -10.50 -10.07
CA ARG A 18 11.71 -10.25 -8.76
C ARG A 18 10.71 -10.06 -7.63
N CYS A 19 9.56 -9.47 -7.96
CA CYS A 19 8.47 -9.22 -7.03
C CYS A 19 7.15 -9.64 -7.69
N PRO A 20 6.54 -10.76 -7.26
CA PRO A 20 5.24 -11.18 -7.74
C PRO A 20 4.13 -10.17 -7.39
N VAL A 21 3.00 -10.25 -8.09
CA VAL A 21 1.82 -9.43 -7.78
C VAL A 21 1.35 -9.72 -6.34
N GLY A 22 1.03 -8.67 -5.60
CA GLY A 22 0.65 -8.72 -4.19
C GLY A 22 1.82 -8.90 -3.22
N GLN A 23 3.07 -9.01 -3.70
CA GLN A 23 4.26 -9.14 -2.86
C GLN A 23 4.99 -7.81 -2.72
N ALA A 24 5.85 -7.73 -1.70
CA ALA A 24 6.71 -6.58 -1.45
C ALA A 24 8.17 -7.00 -1.28
N ARG A 25 9.10 -6.10 -1.63
CA ARG A 25 10.55 -6.21 -1.46
C ARG A 25 11.08 -4.90 -0.91
N ILE A 26 12.26 -4.92 -0.30
CA ILE A 26 12.84 -3.71 0.29
C ILE A 26 14.24 -3.44 -0.23
N THR A 27 14.54 -2.17 -0.42
CA THR A 27 15.90 -1.67 -0.65
C THR A 27 16.18 -0.49 0.28
N PRO A 28 17.45 -0.16 0.54
CA PRO A 28 17.81 1.14 1.10
C PRO A 28 17.25 2.29 0.23
N GLY A 29 16.96 3.44 0.83
CA GLY A 29 16.49 4.62 0.09
C GLY A 29 17.59 5.40 -0.63
N PHE A 30 18.86 5.14 -0.31
CA PHE A 30 20.02 5.80 -0.90
C PHE A 30 19.97 7.33 -0.77
N ASP A 31 19.79 8.03 -1.89
CA ASP A 31 19.76 9.48 -2.00
C ASP A 31 18.39 10.09 -1.62
N LEU A 32 17.39 9.25 -1.30
CA LEU A 32 16.08 9.71 -0.88
C LEU A 32 16.09 10.09 0.62
N PRO A 33 15.27 11.07 1.05
CA PRO A 33 15.05 11.35 2.47
C PRO A 33 14.50 10.16 3.26
N ALA A 34 13.87 9.20 2.56
CA ALA A 34 13.37 7.97 3.16
C ALA A 34 14.51 6.97 3.42
N ARG A 35 14.53 6.37 4.62
CA ARG A 35 15.53 5.37 5.00
C ARG A 35 15.48 4.12 4.10
N TYR A 36 14.27 3.71 3.71
CA TYR A 36 14.02 2.53 2.90
C TYR A 36 13.00 2.83 1.81
N VAL A 37 13.03 2.03 0.75
CA VAL A 37 11.98 1.96 -0.27
C VAL A 37 11.43 0.54 -0.29
N ILE A 38 10.13 0.41 -0.07
CA ILE A 38 9.41 -0.85 -0.18
C ILE A 38 8.76 -0.90 -1.57
N HIS A 39 9.23 -1.83 -2.40
CA HIS A 39 8.75 -2.07 -3.75
C HIS A 39 7.67 -3.13 -3.71
N THR A 40 6.44 -2.74 -4.02
CA THR A 40 5.30 -3.66 -4.09
C THR A 40 4.67 -3.63 -5.47
N VAL A 41 4.15 -4.77 -5.93
CA VAL A 41 3.50 -4.88 -7.23
C VAL A 41 2.00 -5.06 -7.00
N GLY A 42 1.23 -4.01 -7.28
CA GLY A 42 -0.23 -4.10 -7.29
C GLY A 42 -0.75 -4.86 -8.51
N PRO A 43 -1.99 -5.36 -8.47
CA PRO A 43 -2.61 -6.06 -9.59
C PRO A 43 -3.08 -5.10 -10.68
N ARG A 44 -3.17 -5.61 -11.90
CA ARG A 44 -3.87 -5.01 -13.04
C ARG A 44 -5.36 -5.32 -12.92
N TYR A 45 -6.18 -4.28 -12.84
CA TYR A 45 -7.61 -4.42 -12.63
C TYR A 45 -8.27 -5.14 -13.82
N ARG A 46 -9.14 -6.12 -13.53
CA ARG A 46 -9.81 -7.03 -14.49
C ARG A 46 -8.91 -7.94 -15.33
N ILE A 47 -7.58 -7.89 -15.15
CA ILE A 47 -6.64 -8.78 -15.85
C ILE A 47 -6.12 -9.86 -14.92
N ASP A 48 -5.64 -9.46 -13.73
CA ASP A 48 -5.16 -10.43 -12.75
C ASP A 48 -6.35 -11.03 -11.99
N LYS A 49 -6.26 -12.32 -11.68
CA LYS A 49 -7.29 -13.03 -10.93
C LYS A 49 -7.34 -12.53 -9.48
N ASP A 50 -8.55 -12.32 -8.96
CA ASP A 50 -8.81 -11.84 -7.60
C ASP A 50 -8.04 -10.53 -7.27
N PRO A 51 -8.22 -9.46 -8.06
CA PRO A 51 -7.43 -8.23 -7.95
C PRO A 51 -7.63 -7.55 -6.59
N GLU A 52 -8.79 -7.72 -5.96
CA GLU A 52 -9.06 -7.17 -4.63
C GLU A 52 -8.16 -7.78 -3.57
N ARG A 53 -8.04 -9.11 -3.58
CA ARG A 53 -7.15 -9.86 -2.68
C ARG A 53 -5.70 -9.50 -2.93
N LEU A 54 -5.28 -9.41 -4.19
CA LEU A 54 -3.90 -9.07 -4.55
C LEU A 54 -3.52 -7.65 -4.14
N LEU A 55 -4.44 -6.68 -4.28
CA LEU A 55 -4.21 -5.32 -3.83
C LEU A 55 -4.11 -5.26 -2.30
N ALA A 56 -4.98 -5.97 -1.58
CA ALA A 56 -4.89 -6.09 -0.12
C ALA A 56 -3.54 -6.67 0.31
N MET A 57 -3.09 -7.75 -0.34
CA MET A 57 -1.78 -8.36 -0.08
C MET A 57 -0.62 -7.40 -0.33
N ALA A 58 -0.69 -6.56 -1.37
CA ALA A 58 0.33 -5.56 -1.67
C ALA A 58 0.52 -4.56 -0.51
N TYR A 59 -0.57 -4.09 0.09
CA TYR A 59 -0.52 -3.23 1.29
C TYR A 59 -0.07 -4.01 2.53
N GLU A 60 -0.65 -5.20 2.78
CA GLU A 60 -0.32 -6.00 3.96
C GLU A 60 1.16 -6.38 4.02
N ASN A 61 1.73 -6.84 2.91
CA ASN A 61 3.13 -7.23 2.86
C ASN A 61 4.07 -6.02 3.01
N SER A 62 3.67 -4.85 2.52
CA SER A 62 4.43 -3.62 2.72
C SER A 62 4.43 -3.18 4.19
N LEU A 63 3.27 -3.24 4.85
CA LEU A 63 3.11 -2.89 6.27
C LEU A 63 3.84 -3.88 7.19
N LYS A 64 3.82 -5.18 6.86
CA LYS A 64 4.59 -6.21 7.60
C LYS A 64 6.08 -5.89 7.59
N ILE A 65 6.65 -5.61 6.42
CA ILE A 65 8.07 -5.23 6.29
C ILE A 65 8.37 -3.98 7.14
N ALA A 66 7.52 -2.96 7.09
CA ALA A 66 7.72 -1.74 7.88
C ALA A 66 7.71 -2.03 9.39
N LYS A 67 6.81 -2.90 9.85
CA LYS A 67 6.69 -3.30 11.25
C LYS A 67 7.88 -4.15 11.70
N GLU A 68 8.31 -5.12 10.90
CA GLU A 68 9.47 -5.98 11.17
C GLU A 68 10.77 -5.17 11.33
N LEU A 69 10.87 -4.05 10.62
CA LEU A 69 12.00 -3.12 10.72
C LEU A 69 11.85 -2.04 11.79
N GLY A 70 10.74 -2.05 12.54
CA GLY A 70 10.46 -1.06 13.57
C GLY A 70 10.36 0.37 13.04
N LEU A 71 9.85 0.55 11.81
CA LEU A 71 9.66 1.88 11.24
C LEU A 71 8.52 2.61 11.95
N ARG A 72 8.67 3.92 12.14
CA ARG A 72 7.64 4.78 12.75
C ARG A 72 6.62 5.30 11.75
N SER A 73 7.01 5.39 10.48
CA SER A 73 6.14 5.90 9.43
C SER A 73 6.37 5.22 8.08
N ILE A 74 5.33 5.22 7.25
CA ILE A 74 5.33 4.73 5.87
C ILE A 74 4.42 5.60 5.01
N ALA A 75 4.80 5.80 3.75
CA ALA A 75 4.00 6.53 2.76
C ALA A 75 3.63 5.61 1.60
N PHE A 76 2.36 5.65 1.19
CA PHE A 76 1.84 4.91 0.03
C PHE A 76 1.36 5.87 -1.06
N PRO A 77 1.59 5.54 -2.33
CA PRO A 77 0.80 6.10 -3.43
C PRO A 77 -0.57 5.40 -3.51
N ALA A 78 -1.44 5.85 -4.41
CA ALA A 78 -2.63 5.11 -4.81
C ALA A 78 -2.24 3.89 -5.67
N ILE A 79 -1.84 2.78 -5.02
CA ILE A 79 -1.35 1.55 -5.69
C ILE A 79 -2.40 1.06 -6.69
N SER A 80 -1.94 0.73 -7.91
CA SER A 80 -2.75 0.27 -9.05
C SER A 80 -3.73 1.27 -9.68
N CYS A 81 -3.92 2.48 -9.13
CA CYS A 81 -4.87 3.46 -9.66
C CYS A 81 -4.39 4.25 -10.89
N GLY A 82 -3.15 4.03 -11.33
CA GLY A 82 -2.57 4.63 -12.54
C GLY A 82 -2.70 3.70 -13.75
N ALA A 83 -1.57 3.31 -14.33
CA ALA A 83 -1.51 2.44 -15.51
C ALA A 83 -2.22 1.09 -15.36
N TYR A 84 -2.46 0.63 -14.13
CA TYR A 84 -3.13 -0.65 -13.84
C TYR A 84 -4.66 -0.55 -13.73
N GLY A 85 -5.20 0.66 -13.87
CA GLY A 85 -6.63 0.90 -14.09
C GLY A 85 -7.56 0.56 -12.92
N TYR A 86 -7.04 0.43 -11.70
CA TYR A 86 -7.88 0.15 -10.53
C TYR A 86 -8.79 1.35 -10.22
N PRO A 87 -10.11 1.16 -10.03
CA PRO A 87 -11.01 2.25 -9.65
C PRO A 87 -10.58 2.86 -8.32
N MET A 88 -10.52 4.20 -8.26
CA MET A 88 -10.02 4.92 -7.07
C MET A 88 -10.83 4.58 -5.81
N GLU A 89 -12.15 4.48 -5.93
CA GLU A 89 -13.01 4.21 -4.78
C GLU A 89 -12.77 2.81 -4.20
N ASP A 90 -12.73 1.79 -5.05
CA ASP A 90 -12.49 0.41 -4.64
C ASP A 90 -11.08 0.23 -4.06
N ALA A 91 -10.08 0.83 -4.72
CA ALA A 91 -8.70 0.79 -4.26
C ALA A 91 -8.53 1.47 -2.89
N ALA A 92 -9.20 2.59 -2.66
CA ALA A 92 -9.18 3.30 -1.39
C ALA A 92 -9.85 2.51 -0.26
N LYS A 93 -11.00 1.88 -0.52
CA LYS A 93 -11.66 0.98 0.44
C LYS A 93 -10.72 -0.15 0.87
N ILE A 94 -10.06 -0.81 -0.10
CA ILE A 94 -9.10 -1.87 0.17
C ILE A 94 -7.90 -1.34 0.97
N ALA A 95 -7.28 -0.24 0.52
CA ALA A 95 -6.12 0.35 1.17
C ALA A 95 -6.39 0.69 2.63
N LEU A 96 -7.49 1.39 2.90
CA LEU A 96 -7.87 1.83 4.24
C LEU A 96 -8.29 0.65 5.13
N SER A 97 -9.03 -0.33 4.60
CA SER A 97 -9.40 -1.54 5.36
C SER A 97 -8.18 -2.32 5.89
N VAL A 98 -7.07 -2.29 5.14
CA VAL A 98 -5.80 -2.91 5.53
C VAL A 98 -5.00 -2.02 6.49
N CYS A 99 -4.85 -0.74 6.14
CA CYS A 99 -4.00 0.19 6.88
C CYS A 99 -4.57 0.56 8.26
N MET A 100 -5.89 0.55 8.43
CA MET A 100 -6.56 0.87 9.69
C MET A 100 -6.68 -0.32 10.65
N LYS A 101 -6.09 -1.48 10.33
CA LYS A 101 -6.10 -2.63 11.24
C LYS A 101 -5.41 -2.27 12.57
N PRO A 102 -5.94 -2.67 13.74
CA PRO A 102 -5.40 -2.28 15.05
C PRO A 102 -3.93 -2.64 15.27
N CYS A 103 -3.42 -3.66 14.56
CA CYS A 103 -2.03 -4.09 14.64
C CYS A 103 -1.02 -3.09 14.02
N TYR A 104 -1.49 -2.06 13.32
CA TYR A 104 -0.71 -0.97 12.74
C TYR A 104 -0.98 0.39 13.38
N LYS A 105 -1.70 0.45 14.51
CA LYS A 105 -2.07 1.72 15.17
C LYS A 105 -0.87 2.61 15.56
N ASP A 106 0.29 2.00 15.81
CA ASP A 106 1.50 2.68 16.24
C ASP A 106 2.41 3.08 15.05
N LEU A 107 1.97 2.80 13.83
CA LEU A 107 2.66 3.16 12.58
C LEU A 107 1.94 4.34 11.92
N GLU A 108 2.65 5.44 11.66
CA GLU A 108 2.10 6.58 10.95
C GLU A 108 2.03 6.28 9.45
N ILE A 109 0.82 6.19 8.91
CA ILE A 109 0.57 5.84 7.50
C ILE A 109 0.11 7.08 6.74
N TYR A 110 0.87 7.46 5.71
CA TYR A 110 0.55 8.59 4.83
C TYR A 110 0.14 8.10 3.44
N PHE A 111 -0.83 8.78 2.83
CA PHE A 111 -1.19 8.58 1.42
C PHE A 111 -0.78 9.80 0.60
N TYR A 112 0.21 9.64 -0.29
CA TYR A 112 0.64 10.68 -1.23
C TYR A 112 -0.12 10.53 -2.55
N LEU A 113 -1.19 11.31 -2.68
CA LEU A 113 -2.14 11.24 -3.78
C LEU A 113 -1.86 12.39 -4.75
N PHE A 114 -1.64 12.06 -6.02
CA PHE A 114 -1.19 13.03 -7.02
C PHE A 114 -2.30 13.98 -7.50
N SER A 115 -3.58 13.62 -7.34
CA SER A 115 -4.71 14.45 -7.80
C SER A 115 -5.68 14.76 -6.67
N ASP A 116 -6.31 15.94 -6.75
CA ASP A 116 -7.36 16.35 -5.81
C ASP A 116 -8.54 15.38 -5.81
N ASN A 117 -8.85 14.76 -6.96
CA ASN A 117 -9.88 13.75 -7.05
C ASN A 117 -9.53 12.52 -6.19
N ALA A 118 -8.30 12.00 -6.31
CA ALA A 118 -7.85 10.89 -5.49
C ALA A 118 -7.89 11.25 -4.00
N ARG A 119 -7.41 12.44 -3.64
CA ARG A 119 -7.48 12.94 -2.26
C ARG A 119 -8.90 12.95 -1.72
N ARG A 120 -9.86 13.56 -2.45
CA ARG A 120 -11.26 13.64 -2.02
C ARG A 120 -11.89 12.26 -1.82
N VAL A 121 -11.60 11.31 -2.70
CA VAL A 121 -12.10 9.93 -2.58
C VAL A 121 -11.53 9.26 -1.33
N TRP A 122 -10.22 9.36 -1.09
CA TRP A 122 -9.58 8.79 0.10
C TRP A 122 -10.11 9.42 1.40
N GLU A 123 -10.25 10.74 1.45
CA GLU A 123 -10.79 11.45 2.61
C GLU A 123 -12.23 11.03 2.91
N ARG A 124 -13.08 10.94 1.88
CA ARG A 124 -14.47 10.50 2.04
C ARG A 124 -14.53 9.10 2.65
N ILE A 125 -13.82 8.13 2.07
CA ILE A 125 -13.84 6.74 2.56
C ILE A 125 -13.23 6.63 3.96
N TYR A 126 -12.16 7.38 4.25
CA TYR A 126 -11.58 7.43 5.59
C TYR A 126 -12.59 7.93 6.63
N ASN A 127 -13.34 8.98 6.30
CA ASN A 127 -14.39 9.51 7.16
C ASN A 127 -15.51 8.49 7.38
N GLU A 128 -15.96 7.80 6.32
CA GLU A 128 -16.95 6.72 6.43
C GLU A 128 -16.46 5.61 7.38
N CYS A 129 -15.24 5.10 7.20
CA CYS A 129 -14.67 4.05 8.06
C CYS A 129 -14.51 4.47 9.54
N THR A 130 -14.18 5.73 9.80
CA THR A 130 -14.01 6.24 11.17
C THR A 130 -15.34 6.58 11.85
N LEU A 131 -16.36 6.97 11.10
CA LEU A 131 -17.70 7.23 11.62
C LEU A 131 -18.44 5.92 11.94
N GLU A 132 -18.32 4.89 11.10
CA GLU A 132 -18.88 3.56 11.38
C GLU A 132 -18.29 2.92 12.65
N GLY A 133 -16.99 3.16 12.92
CA GLY A 133 -16.33 2.72 14.15
C GLY A 133 -16.85 3.41 15.41
N LYS A 134 -17.34 4.66 15.29
CA LYS A 134 -17.96 5.41 16.39
C LYS A 134 -19.42 5.01 16.63
N GLY A 135 -20.15 4.62 15.56
CA GLY A 135 -21.56 4.22 15.63
C GLY A 135 -21.84 2.88 16.31
N LYS A 136 -20.81 2.03 16.54
CA LYS A 136 -20.94 0.73 17.24
C LYS A 136 -20.58 0.78 18.73
N CYS A 137 -20.14 1.92 19.25
CA CYS A 137 -19.74 2.06 20.67
C CYS A 137 -20.86 2.62 21.58
N SER A 138 -22.08 2.75 21.07
CA SER A 138 -23.23 3.26 21.84
C SER A 138 -24.37 2.24 21.85
N SER A 139 -24.21 1.20 22.66
CA SER A 139 -25.33 0.49 23.28
C SER A 139 -24.83 -0.11 24.58
N HIS A 140 -25.43 0.36 25.68
CA HIS A 140 -25.28 -0.12 27.04
C HIS A 140 -25.70 -1.59 27.15
#